data_AF-A0A7C4P2S2-F1
#
_entry.id   AF-A0A7C4P2S2-F1
#
_cell.length_a   1.000
_cell.length_b   1.000
_cell.length_c   1.000
_cell.angle_alpha   90.00
_cell.angle_beta   90.00
_cell.angle_gamma   90.00
#
_symmetry.space_group_name_H-M   'P 1'
#
loop_
_entity.id
_entity.type
_entity.pdbx_description
1 polymer ?
#
loop_
_entity_poly.entity_id
_entity_poly.type
_entity_poly.pdbx_seq_one_letter_code
_entity_poly.pdbx_strand_id
1 'polypeptide(L)' 'KAKAVIVPEHNIVGWLAKEIKATIPDNDKVIGGPRVYGGMTLPVELIMEKVYSAFGIKKEKKVVV' A
#
# COMPACT_ATOMS: atom_id res chain seq x y z
N LYS A 1 13.94 12.44 -4.46
CA LYS A 1 13.66 10.99 -4.65
C LYS A 1 12.61 10.55 -3.64
N ALA A 2 11.66 9.70 -4.04
CA ALA A 2 10.67 9.14 -3.11
C ALA A 2 11.32 8.12 -2.16
N LYS A 3 10.94 8.13 -0.88
CA LYS A 3 11.41 7.17 0.14
C LYS A 3 10.66 5.83 0.07
N ALA A 4 9.39 5.88 -0.31
CA ALA A 4 8.52 4.71 -0.51
C ALA A 4 7.50 5.03 -1.60
N VAL A 5 7.07 4.00 -2.34
CA VAL A 5 6.02 4.07 -3.36
C VAL A 5 4.93 3.08 -2.96
N ILE A 6 3.84 3.57 -2.39
CA ILE A 6 2.69 2.75 -2.02
C ILE A 6 1.78 2.61 -3.24
N VAL A 7 1.42 1.38 -3.59
CA VAL A 7 0.58 1.07 -4.76
C VAL A 7 -0.73 0.43 -4.30
N PRO A 8 -1.73 1.23 -3.92
CA PRO A 8 -3.08 0.73 -3.71
C PRO A 8 -3.75 0.43 -5.06
N GLU A 9 -4.50 -0.66 -5.14
CA GLU A 9 -5.06 -1.12 -6.42
C GLU A 9 -6.35 -1.93 -6.28
N HIS A 10 -7.21 -1.85 -7.30
CA HIS A 10 -8.46 -2.61 -7.41
C HIS A 10 -8.23 -3.97 -8.10
N ASN A 11 -7.18 -4.67 -7.67
CA ASN A 11 -6.78 -5.93 -8.27
C ASN A 11 -6.18 -6.83 -7.18
N ILE A 12 -6.78 -8.00 -6.96
CA ILE A 12 -6.34 -8.94 -5.93
C ILE A 12 -4.92 -9.50 -6.17
N VAL A 13 -4.54 -9.66 -7.45
CA VAL A 13 -3.25 -10.22 -7.88
C VAL A 13 -2.13 -9.18 -7.77
N GLY A 14 -2.49 -7.92 -7.95
CA GLY A 14 -1.64 -6.77 -7.83
C GLY A 14 -0.67 -6.54 -8.98
N TRP A 15 -1.23 -6.45 -10.18
CA TRP A 15 -0.47 -6.29 -11.42
C TRP A 15 0.31 -4.99 -11.48
N LEU A 16 -0.28 -3.87 -11.06
CA LEU A 16 0.37 -2.56 -11.15
C LEU A 16 1.62 -2.50 -10.26
N ALA A 17 1.51 -3.00 -9.02
CA ALA A 17 2.66 -3.06 -8.12
C ALA A 17 3.80 -3.94 -8.68
N LYS A 18 3.46 -5.06 -9.35
CA LYS A 18 4.44 -5.95 -10.00
C LYS A 18 5.11 -5.28 -11.19
N GLU A 19 4.34 -4.59 -12.03
CA GLU A 19 4.85 -3.90 -13.21
C GLU A 19 5.80 -2.76 -12.84
N ILE A 20 5.44 -1.95 -11.84
CA ILE A 20 6.32 -0.90 -11.32
C ILE A 20 7.62 -1.50 -10.78
N LYS A 21 7.54 -2.61 -10.02
CA LYS A 21 8.73 -3.31 -9.50
C LYS A 21 9.65 -3.84 -10.59
N ALA A 22 9.09 -4.35 -11.68
CA ALA A 22 9.87 -4.84 -12.81
C ALA A 22 10.53 -3.70 -13.60
N THR A 23 9.94 -2.50 -13.58
CA THR A 23 10.37 -1.37 -14.41
C THR A 23 11.50 -0.56 -13.78
N ILE A 24 11.53 -0.43 -12.45
CA ILE A 24 12.48 0.47 -11.77
C ILE A 24 13.64 -0.30 -11.11
N PRO A 25 14.87 0.24 -11.09
CA PRO A 25 16.02 -0.44 -10.49
C PRO A 25 15.99 -0.44 -8.96
N ASP A 26 15.43 0.58 -8.31
CA ASP A 26 15.27 0.69 -6.85
C ASP A 26 13.85 0.25 -6.43
N ASN A 27 13.50 -1.00 -6.77
CA ASN A 27 12.15 -1.53 -6.63
C ASN A 27 11.76 -1.99 -5.22
N ASP A 28 12.74 -2.06 -4.31
CA ASP A 28 12.57 -2.39 -2.90
C ASP A 28 11.68 -1.35 -2.20
N LYS A 29 11.73 -0.09 -2.65
CA LYS A 29 10.86 0.98 -2.15
C LYS A 29 9.40 0.84 -2.57
N VAL A 30 9.06 -0.08 -3.48
CA VAL A 30 7.69 -0.28 -3.98
C VAL A 30 6.94 -1.23 -3.05
N ILE A 31 5.91 -0.71 -2.41
CA ILE A 31 5.08 -1.40 -1.43
C ILE A 31 3.72 -1.65 -2.07
N GLY A 32 3.40 -2.92 -2.31
CA GLY A 32 2.12 -3.31 -2.88
C GLY A 32 0.99 -3.24 -1.85
N GLY A 33 -0.17 -2.78 -2.32
CA GLY A 33 -1.41 -2.72 -1.57
C GLY A 33 -1.66 -1.39 -0.87
N PRO A 34 -2.82 -1.24 -0.19
CA PRO A 34 -3.87 -2.26 -0.05
C PRO A 34 -4.53 -2.65 -1.37
N ARG A 35 -5.00 -3.89 -1.43
CA ARG A 35 -5.71 -4.44 -2.60
C ARG A 35 -7.18 -4.59 -2.26
N VAL A 36 -8.02 -4.10 -3.14
CA VAL A 36 -9.48 -4.26 -3.04
C VAL A 36 -10.00 -4.93 -4.30
N TYR A 37 -11.12 -5.63 -4.17
CA TYR A 37 -11.76 -6.37 -5.26
C TYR A 37 -13.25 -6.57 -4.93
N GLY A 38 -14.03 -7.07 -5.89
CA GLY A 38 -15.44 -7.42 -5.64
C GLY A 38 -16.35 -6.21 -5.35
N GLY A 39 -16.07 -5.06 -5.97
CA GLY A 39 -16.88 -3.84 -5.79
C GLY A 39 -16.62 -3.08 -4.48
N MET A 40 -15.60 -3.48 -3.70
CA MET A 40 -15.16 -2.74 -2.52
C MET A 40 -14.52 -1.40 -2.92
N THR A 41 -14.84 -0.34 -2.19
CA THR A 41 -14.08 0.91 -2.26
C THR A 41 -12.70 0.73 -1.62
N LEU A 42 -11.74 1.57 -1.98
CA LEU A 42 -10.42 1.62 -1.39
C LEU A 42 -10.44 2.47 -0.11
N PRO A 43 -10.44 1.87 1.10
CA PRO A 43 -10.58 2.60 2.34
C PRO A 43 -9.30 3.36 2.68
N VAL A 44 -9.44 4.62 3.08
CA VAL A 44 -8.30 5.49 3.44
C VAL A 44 -7.50 4.88 4.59
N GLU A 45 -8.15 4.22 5.54
CA GLU A 45 -7.53 3.61 6.71
C GLU A 45 -6.49 2.54 6.33
N LEU A 46 -6.77 1.79 5.27
CA LEU A 46 -5.89 0.74 4.74
C LEU A 46 -4.70 1.34 3.97
N ILE A 47 -4.91 2.47 3.26
CA ILE A 47 -3.83 3.20 2.61
C ILE A 47 -2.89 3.76 3.68
N MET A 48 -3.46 4.41 4.69
CA MET A 48 -2.71 5.01 5.80
C MET A 48 -1.92 3.97 6.60
N GLU A 49 -2.46 2.76 6.76
CA GLU A 49 -1.71 1.66 7.36
C GLU A 49 -0.41 1.35 6.61
N LYS A 50 -0.46 1.27 5.27
CA LYS A 50 0.75 1.06 4.45
C LYS A 50 1.74 2.20 4.57
N VAL A 51 1.25 3.45 4.63
CA VAL A 51 2.09 4.62 4.86
C VAL A 51 2.79 4.50 6.21
N TYR A 52 2.06 4.24 7.30
CA TYR A 52 2.65 4.12 8.64
C TYR A 52 3.65 2.98 8.74
N SER A 53 3.34 1.82 8.17
CA SER A 53 4.28 0.69 8.11
C SER A 53 5.56 1.05 7.35
N ALA A 54 5.45 1.77 6.22
CA ALA A 54 6.60 2.19 5.43
C ALA A 54 7.55 3.14 6.19
N PHE A 55 7.02 3.90 7.15
CA PHE A 55 7.78 4.86 7.96
C PHE A 55 8.05 4.38 9.39
N GLY A 56 7.69 3.15 9.75
CA GLY A 56 7.88 2.61 11.11
C GLY A 56 7.07 3.34 12.19
N ILE A 57 5.99 4.02 11.81
CA ILE A 57 5.13 4.77 12.72
C ILE A 57 4.18 3.80 13.43
N LYS A 58 4.24 3.75 14.76
CA LYS A 58 3.30 2.95 15.56
C LYS A 58 1.94 3.65 15.60
N LYS A 59 0.89 2.94 15.17
CA LYS A 59 -0.51 3.40 15.32
C LYS A 59 -0.93 3.24 16.78
N GLU A 60 -1.46 4.30 17.39
CA GLU A 60 -2.28 4.14 18.59
C GLU A 60 -3.57 3.42 18.19
N LYS A 61 -3.80 2.22 18.74
CA LYS A 61 -5.08 1.53 18.59
C LYS A 61 -6.10 2.24 19.48
N LYS A 62 -6.87 3.17 18.91
CA LYS A 62 -8.13 3.58 19.53
C LYS A 62 -9.10 2.40 19.42
N VAL A 63 -9.24 1.65 20.50
CA VAL A 63 -10.35 0.71 20.67
C VAL A 63 -11.59 1.57 20.83
N VAL A 64 -12.43 1.61 19.79
CA VAL A 64 -13.78 2.15 19.92
C VAL A 64 -14.61 0.98 20.44
N VAL A 65 -14.95 1.04 21.73
CA VAL A 65 -15.90 0.13 22.39
C VAL A 65 -17.32 0.56 22.06
#